data_AF-Q55FQ4-F1
#
_entry.id   AF-Q55FQ4-F1
#
_cell.length_a   1.000
_cell.length_b   1.000
_cell.length_c   1.000
_cell.angle_alpha   90.00
_cell.angle_beta   90.00
_cell.angle_gamma   90.00
#
_symmetry.space_group_name_H-M   'P 1'
#
loop_
_entity.id
_entity.type
_entity.pdbx_description
1 polymer ?
#
loop_
_entity_poly.entity_id
_entity_poly.type
_entity_poly.pdbx_seq_one_letter_code
_entity_poly.pdbx_strand_id
1 'polypeptide(L)'
;MKLLSVLITFLLATVIYSQTNPATLTFTVQVYDQFPGYNNNFQTNGAGARVTGLIKSTLNSTTRVPELVSTATGGLNGVGLILNPSLFPYFFSPQQDSSLPGQNSPLSLDLVFTYDTTRNIYVYNNQNFFPIDNQGLDVDPAKRIYLNGATYHNYHFCMKMNTVFTYKGYEVFNFQGDDDVWVFINNKLVIDLGGVHGPLAASVDATTLGLTIGNSYNFDLFFCERQTVGSTIKIETNLLFVCPFEDYCGVCQGDGSSCCNPLTTCNDNNQCTIDSCPPANTTIGSGSISDYCIHTPKINTNPIDICFNYQCNSSTGNFDPIPIPCLDRSSECLSTIGCNSTVGCQYESICNSNVCNIQNQCSSNGTCVPKSSNDCGIELDGQVDKCKIYSCDSNGGVGCIKEDKCKPSEDKCHVVSCDSLTGSCITTPLEDPLAGLHLCSIARCNSSTGEFTYDPIICTPSSNPCISTQCNATNGQCYETQIPGDICDCGCGIPENKCKVSWCTPEGICQPKFKSEIDDNNSCTLDSCDPCTGIISHMTAPQCLSCNQCSN
;
A
#
# COMPACT_ATOMS: atom_id res chain seq x y z
N MET A 1 -70.65 51.97 26.25
CA MET A 1 -69.72 51.34 25.29
C MET A 1 -69.72 51.96 23.89
N LYS A 2 -70.86 52.13 23.19
CA LYS A 2 -70.87 52.67 21.80
C LYS A 2 -70.24 54.07 21.63
N LEU A 3 -70.45 55.00 22.57
CA LEU A 3 -69.90 56.36 22.48
C LEU A 3 -68.37 56.41 22.67
N LEU A 4 -67.83 55.53 23.52
CA LEU A 4 -66.39 55.45 23.79
C LEU A 4 -65.63 54.89 22.57
N SER A 5 -66.22 53.92 21.88
CA SER A 5 -65.65 53.36 20.64
C SER A 5 -65.57 54.37 19.50
N VAL A 6 -66.57 55.24 19.35
CA VAL A 6 -66.58 56.30 18.31
C VAL A 6 -65.56 57.39 18.63
N LEU A 7 -65.41 57.77 19.90
CA LEU A 7 -64.43 58.77 20.30
C LEU A 7 -62.99 58.27 20.07
N ILE A 8 -62.73 56.99 20.37
CA ILE A 8 -61.42 56.36 20.16
C ILE A 8 -61.08 56.28 18.66
N THR A 9 -62.02 55.91 17.79
CA THR A 9 -61.77 55.91 16.33
C THR A 9 -61.57 57.30 15.76
N PHE A 10 -62.29 58.32 16.26
CA PHE A 10 -62.11 59.71 15.79
C PHE A 10 -60.76 60.28 16.25
N LEU A 11 -60.33 60.01 17.48
CA LEU A 11 -59.02 60.40 18.00
C LEU A 11 -57.88 59.67 17.28
N LEU A 12 -58.03 58.38 16.96
CA LEU A 12 -57.05 57.65 16.15
C LEU A 12 -56.96 58.22 14.73
N ALA A 13 -58.08 58.56 14.09
CA ALA A 13 -58.07 59.16 12.76
C ALA A 13 -57.39 60.55 12.75
N THR A 14 -57.68 61.42 13.70
CA THR A 14 -57.06 62.76 13.75
C THR A 14 -55.57 62.72 14.10
N VAL A 15 -55.12 61.78 14.94
CA VAL A 15 -53.70 61.58 15.26
C VAL A 15 -52.93 60.97 14.07
N ILE A 16 -53.57 60.11 13.26
CA ILE A 16 -52.95 59.55 12.05
C ILE A 16 -52.80 60.60 10.94
N TYR A 17 -53.76 61.52 10.77
CA TYR A 17 -53.72 62.56 9.73
C TYR A 17 -52.91 63.81 10.09
N SER A 18 -52.40 63.95 11.32
CA SER A 18 -51.62 65.13 11.75
C SER A 18 -50.12 64.90 11.88
N GLN A 19 -49.60 63.73 11.50
CA GLN A 19 -48.15 63.51 11.50
C GLN A 19 -47.52 64.32 10.36
N THR A 20 -47.15 65.56 10.67
CA THR A 20 -46.28 66.37 9.84
C THR A 20 -44.98 65.61 9.59
N ASN A 21 -44.46 65.66 8.36
CA ASN A 21 -43.15 65.11 8.04
C ASN A 21 -42.10 65.69 9.01
N PRO A 22 -41.18 64.88 9.55
CA PRO A 22 -40.12 65.40 10.39
C PRO A 22 -39.32 66.45 9.64
N ALA A 23 -38.86 67.49 10.36
CA ALA A 23 -38.08 68.56 9.76
C ALA A 23 -36.77 68.07 9.11
N THR A 24 -36.24 66.95 9.62
CA THR A 24 -35.04 66.30 9.09
C THR A 24 -35.19 64.79 9.05
N LEU A 25 -34.52 64.15 8.10
CA LEU A 25 -34.29 62.70 8.07
C LEU A 25 -32.81 62.43 7.94
N THR A 26 -32.31 61.46 8.72
CA THR A 26 -30.93 61.02 8.63
C THR A 26 -30.89 59.66 7.96
N PHE A 27 -30.02 59.50 6.96
CA PHE A 27 -29.73 58.22 6.35
C PHE A 27 -28.25 57.91 6.50
N THR A 28 -27.95 56.82 7.18
CA THR A 28 -26.58 56.32 7.32
C THR A 28 -26.19 55.56 6.06
N VAL A 29 -25.05 55.94 5.50
CA VAL A 29 -24.45 55.34 4.30
C VAL A 29 -23.07 54.78 4.64
N GLN A 30 -22.59 53.85 3.82
CA GLN A 30 -21.21 53.38 3.92
C GLN A 30 -20.32 54.16 2.98
N VAL A 31 -19.16 54.57 3.46
CA VAL A 31 -18.10 55.20 2.69
C VAL A 31 -16.88 54.31 2.72
N TYR A 32 -16.35 53.97 1.56
CA TYR A 32 -15.10 53.26 1.39
C TYR A 32 -14.05 54.30 1.04
N ASP A 33 -13.17 54.60 1.99
CA ASP A 33 -12.04 55.50 1.81
C ASP A 33 -10.95 54.83 0.98
N GLN A 34 -10.55 55.48 -0.11
CA GLN A 34 -9.71 54.91 -1.16
C GLN A 34 -8.37 55.64 -1.18
N PHE A 35 -7.35 55.00 -1.75
CA PHE A 35 -6.06 55.65 -1.93
C PHE A 35 -5.49 55.25 -3.30
N PRO A 36 -5.03 56.21 -4.13
CA PRO A 36 -4.47 55.93 -5.46
C PRO A 36 -3.34 54.90 -5.46
N GLY A 37 -2.54 54.84 -4.38
CA GLY A 37 -1.49 53.82 -4.22
C GLY A 37 -2.00 52.39 -4.02
N TYR A 38 -3.25 52.21 -3.60
CA TYR A 38 -3.91 50.90 -3.48
C TYR A 38 -4.82 50.59 -4.66
N ASN A 39 -5.42 51.61 -5.26
CA ASN A 39 -6.33 51.47 -6.39
C ASN A 39 -6.10 52.60 -7.40
N ASN A 40 -5.41 52.29 -8.49
CA ASN A 40 -5.03 53.28 -9.52
C ASN A 40 -6.19 53.74 -10.42
N ASN A 41 -7.43 53.32 -10.14
CA ASN A 41 -8.62 53.92 -10.72
C ASN A 41 -8.98 55.27 -10.07
N PHE A 42 -8.37 55.58 -8.93
CA PHE A 42 -8.46 56.86 -8.21
C PHE A 42 -7.21 57.69 -8.54
N GLN A 43 -7.41 58.97 -8.87
CA GLN A 43 -6.39 59.88 -9.38
C GLN A 43 -5.72 59.41 -10.67
N THR A 44 -6.45 59.47 -11.78
CA THR A 44 -5.87 59.21 -13.10
C THR A 44 -5.39 60.50 -13.78
N ASN A 45 -4.46 60.38 -14.74
CA ASN A 45 -3.90 61.51 -15.50
C ASN A 45 -4.77 61.93 -16.70
N GLY A 46 -5.97 61.37 -16.86
CA GLY A 46 -6.86 61.62 -17.98
C GLY A 46 -7.85 62.75 -17.73
N ALA A 47 -8.30 63.39 -18.81
CA ALA A 47 -9.50 64.20 -18.77
C ALA A 47 -10.71 63.26 -18.86
N GLY A 48 -11.47 63.16 -17.77
CA GLY A 48 -12.65 62.32 -17.71
C GLY A 48 -13.82 62.86 -18.54
N ALA A 49 -14.80 62.00 -18.79
CA ALA A 49 -16.11 62.40 -19.26
C ALA A 49 -17.19 61.49 -18.64
N ARG A 50 -18.46 61.90 -18.74
CA ARG A 50 -19.60 61.02 -18.45
C ARG A 50 -19.65 59.87 -19.45
N VAL A 51 -19.58 58.64 -18.96
CA VAL A 51 -19.67 57.39 -19.70
C VAL A 51 -20.79 56.51 -19.14
N THR A 52 -21.87 56.40 -19.90
CA THR A 52 -22.94 55.45 -19.60
C THR A 52 -22.58 54.05 -20.10
N GLY A 53 -23.10 53.01 -19.45
CA GLY A 53 -22.91 51.61 -19.83
C GLY A 53 -21.59 50.99 -19.35
N LEU A 54 -20.89 51.65 -18.42
CA LEU A 54 -19.74 51.06 -17.72
C LEU A 54 -20.16 49.82 -16.92
N ILE A 55 -21.29 49.93 -16.22
CA ILE A 55 -21.84 48.89 -15.35
C ILE A 55 -23.05 48.17 -15.97
N LYS A 56 -23.31 46.95 -15.51
CA LYS A 56 -24.48 46.18 -15.89
C LYS A 56 -25.76 46.91 -15.46
N SER A 57 -26.82 46.77 -16.27
CA SER A 57 -28.14 47.36 -15.99
C SER A 57 -28.88 46.69 -14.83
N THR A 58 -28.36 45.59 -14.29
CA THR A 58 -28.95 44.85 -13.17
C THR A 58 -27.91 44.70 -12.07
N LEU A 59 -28.27 45.10 -10.85
CA LEU A 59 -27.40 45.01 -9.68
C LEU A 59 -27.16 43.55 -9.30
N ASN A 60 -25.95 43.21 -8.85
CA ASN A 60 -25.67 41.87 -8.34
C ASN A 60 -26.59 41.56 -7.15
N SER A 61 -27.36 40.48 -7.25
CA SER A 61 -28.37 40.12 -6.24
C SER A 61 -27.78 39.65 -4.91
N THR A 62 -26.52 39.21 -4.91
CA THR A 62 -25.83 38.67 -3.74
C THR A 62 -25.04 39.76 -3.04
N THR A 63 -24.14 40.44 -3.75
CA THR A 63 -23.27 41.47 -3.16
C THR A 63 -23.97 42.81 -3.02
N ARG A 64 -25.03 43.06 -3.81
CA ARG A 64 -25.74 44.35 -3.87
C ARG A 64 -24.80 45.51 -4.27
N VAL A 65 -23.81 45.22 -5.11
CA VAL A 65 -22.83 46.16 -5.67
C VAL A 65 -22.90 46.15 -7.21
N PRO A 66 -22.65 47.28 -7.90
CA PRO A 66 -22.55 47.31 -9.36
C PRO A 66 -21.43 46.42 -9.87
N GLU A 67 -21.61 45.86 -11.07
CA GLU A 67 -20.59 45.10 -11.77
C GLU A 67 -20.32 45.75 -13.12
N LEU A 68 -19.06 45.83 -13.55
CA LEU A 68 -18.73 46.29 -14.90
C LEU A 68 -19.30 45.34 -15.95
N VAL A 69 -19.66 45.89 -17.12
CA VAL A 69 -20.07 45.09 -18.29
C VAL A 69 -18.90 44.26 -18.83
N SER A 70 -17.66 44.76 -18.68
CA SER A 70 -16.44 44.11 -19.16
C SER A 70 -15.27 44.33 -18.20
N THR A 71 -14.36 43.37 -18.15
CA THR A 71 -13.08 43.46 -17.43
C THR A 71 -11.91 43.93 -18.32
N ALA A 72 -12.17 44.32 -19.57
CA ALA A 72 -11.14 44.86 -20.46
C ALA A 72 -10.71 46.28 -20.06
N THR A 73 -9.41 46.59 -20.09
CA THR A 73 -8.85 47.90 -19.68
C THR A 73 -9.13 49.04 -20.66
N GLY A 74 -9.58 48.75 -21.88
CA GLY A 74 -9.93 49.74 -22.91
C GLY A 74 -11.43 49.97 -23.05
N GLY A 75 -11.86 50.45 -24.22
CA GLY A 75 -13.27 50.70 -24.51
C GLY A 75 -13.92 51.68 -23.52
N LEU A 76 -15.14 51.38 -23.08
CA LEU A 76 -15.86 52.23 -22.13
C LEU A 76 -15.07 52.42 -20.82
N ASN A 77 -14.43 51.36 -20.29
CA ASN A 77 -13.61 51.46 -19.07
C ASN A 77 -12.46 52.45 -19.24
N GLY A 78 -11.79 52.43 -20.40
CA GLY A 78 -10.73 53.38 -20.72
C GLY A 78 -11.23 54.83 -20.79
N VAL A 79 -12.40 55.07 -21.37
CA VAL A 79 -13.00 56.42 -21.45
C VAL A 79 -13.49 56.89 -20.07
N GLY A 80 -14.03 55.97 -19.25
CA GLY A 80 -14.48 56.23 -17.88
C GLY A 80 -13.34 56.24 -16.85
N LEU A 81 -12.09 56.14 -17.30
CA LEU A 81 -10.87 56.14 -16.46
C LEU A 81 -10.86 55.03 -15.40
N ILE A 82 -11.42 53.87 -15.73
CA ILE A 82 -11.27 52.62 -14.97
C ILE A 82 -10.11 51.84 -15.59
N LEU A 83 -8.89 52.20 -15.20
CA LEU A 83 -7.64 51.66 -15.74
C LEU A 83 -7.41 50.19 -15.36
N ASN A 84 -7.90 49.77 -14.19
CA ASN A 84 -7.81 48.41 -13.71
C ASN A 84 -9.19 47.87 -13.29
N PRO A 85 -9.98 47.36 -14.26
CA PRO A 85 -11.32 46.86 -14.02
C PRO A 85 -11.43 45.75 -12.96
N SER A 86 -10.36 44.97 -12.71
CA SER A 86 -10.39 43.94 -11.68
C SER A 86 -10.44 44.51 -10.26
N LEU A 87 -10.11 45.79 -10.06
CA LEU A 87 -10.19 46.47 -8.77
C LEU A 87 -11.53 47.19 -8.54
N PHE A 88 -12.43 47.20 -9.53
CA PHE A 88 -13.74 47.85 -9.41
C PHE A 88 -14.62 47.32 -8.26
N PRO A 89 -14.64 46.00 -7.94
CA PRO A 89 -15.42 45.52 -6.79
C PRO A 89 -15.07 46.22 -5.47
N TYR A 90 -13.80 46.62 -5.31
CA TYR A 90 -13.31 47.28 -4.10
C TYR A 90 -13.69 48.76 -4.00
N PHE A 91 -14.49 49.28 -4.92
CA PHE A 91 -15.11 50.59 -4.77
C PHE A 91 -16.16 50.56 -3.65
N PHE A 92 -16.88 49.44 -3.50
CA PHE A 92 -18.04 49.35 -2.59
C PHE A 92 -18.02 48.10 -1.69
N SER A 93 -16.85 47.45 -1.60
CA SER A 93 -16.57 46.31 -0.74
C SER A 93 -15.13 46.38 -0.25
N PRO A 94 -14.84 45.91 0.98
CA PRO A 94 -13.47 45.88 1.48
C PRO A 94 -12.64 44.79 0.81
N GLN A 95 -11.38 45.10 0.51
CA GLN A 95 -10.37 44.09 0.18
C GLN A 95 -10.01 43.32 1.46
N GLN A 96 -10.20 42.01 1.43
CA GLN A 96 -9.96 41.14 2.58
C GLN A 96 -8.49 40.77 2.73
N ASP A 97 -7.76 40.64 1.62
CA ASP A 97 -6.33 40.33 1.62
C ASP A 97 -5.49 41.61 1.46
N SER A 98 -4.85 42.04 2.56
CA SER A 98 -4.03 43.25 2.59
C SER A 98 -2.74 43.15 1.76
N SER A 99 -2.37 41.95 1.30
CA SER A 99 -1.25 41.76 0.37
C SER A 99 -1.63 42.10 -1.08
N LEU A 100 -2.93 42.21 -1.37
CA LEU A 100 -3.46 42.51 -2.69
C LEU A 100 -3.84 44.01 -2.84
N PRO A 101 -3.78 44.56 -4.06
CA PRO A 101 -4.31 45.90 -4.34
C PRO A 101 -5.82 45.98 -4.10
N GLY A 102 -6.34 47.20 -4.02
CA GLY A 102 -7.76 47.48 -3.75
C GLY A 102 -8.09 47.72 -2.27
N GLN A 103 -7.09 47.83 -1.40
CA GLN A 103 -7.30 48.18 0.00
C GLN A 103 -8.04 49.53 0.13
N ASN A 104 -9.05 49.54 0.99
CA ASN A 104 -9.85 50.70 1.37
C ASN A 104 -10.18 50.64 2.87
N SER A 105 -10.73 51.72 3.41
CA SER A 105 -11.22 51.78 4.80
C SER A 105 -12.72 52.06 4.83
N PRO A 106 -13.57 51.07 5.16
CA PRO A 106 -15.00 51.30 5.38
C PRO A 106 -15.26 52.23 6.57
N LEU A 107 -16.20 53.16 6.41
CA LEU A 107 -16.64 54.15 7.38
C LEU A 107 -18.16 54.32 7.27
N SER A 108 -18.82 54.73 8.36
CA SER A 108 -20.23 55.11 8.36
C SER A 108 -20.37 56.62 8.30
N LEU A 109 -21.30 57.12 7.48
CA LEU A 109 -21.58 58.54 7.34
C LEU A 109 -23.08 58.79 7.44
N ASP A 110 -23.48 59.78 8.24
CA ASP A 110 -24.87 60.21 8.34
C ASP A 110 -25.15 61.37 7.37
N LEU A 111 -26.04 61.14 6.41
CA LEU A 111 -26.57 62.19 5.54
C LEU A 111 -27.84 62.77 6.15
N VAL A 112 -27.77 64.02 6.61
CA VAL A 112 -28.90 64.71 7.25
C VAL A 112 -29.65 65.57 6.24
N PHE A 113 -30.79 65.08 5.80
CA PHE A 113 -31.68 65.76 4.86
C PHE A 113 -32.61 66.73 5.59
N THR A 114 -32.86 67.89 4.99
CA THR A 114 -33.82 68.89 5.49
C THR A 114 -35.09 68.87 4.66
N TYR A 115 -36.25 68.89 5.31
CA TYR A 115 -37.55 68.93 4.63
C TYR A 115 -37.87 70.34 4.11
N ASP A 116 -38.05 70.47 2.80
CA ASP A 116 -38.55 71.66 2.14
C ASP A 116 -40.08 71.63 2.08
N THR A 117 -40.74 72.43 2.91
CA THR A 117 -42.21 72.49 3.02
C THR A 117 -42.89 73.11 1.80
N THR A 118 -42.17 73.89 0.98
CA THR A 118 -42.73 74.51 -0.22
C THR A 118 -42.78 73.50 -1.36
N ARG A 119 -41.73 72.69 -1.50
CA ARG A 119 -41.60 71.67 -2.55
C ARG A 119 -42.05 70.27 -2.11
N ASN A 120 -42.34 70.08 -0.82
CA ASN A 120 -42.68 68.80 -0.20
C ASN A 120 -41.64 67.70 -0.47
N ILE A 121 -40.36 68.03 -0.30
CA ILE A 121 -39.24 67.16 -0.64
C ILE A 121 -38.11 67.28 0.39
N TYR A 122 -37.38 66.21 0.65
CA TYR A 122 -36.17 66.24 1.46
C TYR A 122 -34.97 66.61 0.61
N VAL A 123 -34.10 67.47 1.14
CA VAL A 123 -32.95 68.03 0.45
C VAL A 123 -31.69 67.79 1.28
N TYR A 124 -30.70 67.16 0.67
CA TYR A 124 -29.30 67.18 1.09
C TYR A 124 -28.50 67.94 0.04
N ASN A 125 -27.74 68.96 0.42
CA ASN A 125 -26.97 69.76 -0.53
C ASN A 125 -25.66 70.19 0.11
N ASN A 126 -24.56 69.61 -0.35
CA ASN A 126 -23.21 69.98 0.05
C ASN A 126 -22.32 70.14 -1.19
N GLN A 127 -21.91 71.38 -1.46
CA GLN A 127 -21.06 71.72 -2.61
C GLN A 127 -19.56 71.69 -2.29
N ASN A 128 -19.19 71.30 -1.06
CA ASN A 128 -17.81 71.02 -0.64
C ASN A 128 -17.84 69.73 0.19
N PHE A 129 -18.10 68.61 -0.49
CA PHE A 129 -18.40 67.33 0.15
C PHE A 129 -17.13 66.52 0.44
N PHE A 130 -16.46 66.87 1.53
CA PHE A 130 -15.29 66.14 2.02
C PHE A 130 -15.59 65.47 3.38
N PRO A 131 -16.51 64.48 3.40
CA PRO A 131 -17.10 63.97 4.64
C PRO A 131 -16.12 63.21 5.54
N ILE A 132 -15.01 62.73 4.98
CA ILE A 132 -14.05 61.84 5.64
C ILE A 132 -12.65 62.45 5.78
N ASP A 133 -12.52 63.78 5.65
CA ASP A 133 -11.24 64.45 5.88
C ASP A 133 -10.64 64.04 7.25
N ASN A 134 -9.39 63.57 7.22
CA ASN A 134 -8.63 63.10 8.40
C ASN A 134 -9.21 61.85 9.09
N GLN A 135 -10.10 61.11 8.42
CA GLN A 135 -10.64 59.82 8.87
C GLN A 135 -10.11 58.67 8.01
N GLY A 136 -10.44 57.42 8.34
CA GLY A 136 -10.02 56.26 7.55
C GLY A 136 -8.50 56.15 7.38
N LEU A 137 -8.05 56.00 6.14
CA LEU A 137 -6.65 55.97 5.72
C LEU A 137 -5.93 57.28 6.01
N ASP A 138 -6.65 58.40 6.05
CA ASP A 138 -6.08 59.73 6.31
C ASP A 138 -5.80 60.00 7.78
N VAL A 139 -6.15 59.08 8.68
CA VAL A 139 -5.64 59.17 10.06
C VAL A 139 -4.10 59.20 10.02
N ASP A 140 -3.48 58.50 9.07
CA ASP A 140 -2.05 58.60 8.77
C ASP A 140 -1.74 59.87 7.96
N PRO A 141 -0.97 60.84 8.51
CA PRO A 141 -0.57 62.05 7.79
C PRO A 141 0.17 61.78 6.47
N ALA A 142 0.82 60.62 6.31
CA ALA A 142 1.50 60.26 5.07
C ALA A 142 0.52 60.02 3.90
N LYS A 143 -0.78 59.84 4.17
CA LYS A 143 -1.81 59.69 3.14
C LYS A 143 -2.47 61.01 2.73
N ARG A 144 -2.24 62.10 3.47
CA ARG A 144 -2.82 63.43 3.23
C ARG A 144 -2.07 64.23 2.16
N ILE A 145 -2.00 63.69 0.94
CA ILE A 145 -1.10 64.20 -0.11
C ILE A 145 -1.76 65.10 -1.16
N TYR A 146 -3.09 65.14 -1.22
CA TYR A 146 -3.84 65.93 -2.19
C TYR A 146 -4.32 67.24 -1.57
N LEU A 147 -3.83 68.36 -2.08
CA LEU A 147 -4.09 69.69 -1.55
C LEU A 147 -4.90 70.53 -2.55
N ASN A 148 -5.83 71.32 -2.03
CA ASN A 148 -6.41 72.47 -2.72
C ASN A 148 -5.82 73.76 -2.14
N GLY A 149 -4.84 74.32 -2.84
CA GLY A 149 -4.02 75.40 -2.29
C GLY A 149 -3.20 74.90 -1.10
N ALA A 150 -3.50 75.42 0.10
CA ALA A 150 -2.85 75.01 1.36
C ALA A 150 -3.70 74.06 2.20
N THR A 151 -4.93 73.76 1.77
CA THR A 151 -5.88 72.95 2.53
C THR A 151 -5.87 71.53 2.00
N TYR A 152 -5.78 70.56 2.91
CA TYR A 152 -5.94 69.15 2.60
C TYR A 152 -7.42 68.80 2.42
N HIS A 153 -7.72 67.94 1.44
CA HIS A 153 -9.02 67.26 1.31
C HIS A 153 -8.81 65.83 0.82
N ASN A 154 -9.69 64.92 1.26
CA ASN A 154 -9.80 63.57 0.72
C ASN A 154 -10.67 63.59 -0.55
N TYR A 155 -10.06 63.27 -1.69
CA TYR A 155 -10.70 63.25 -3.02
C TYR A 155 -11.01 61.84 -3.53
N HIS A 156 -10.83 60.82 -2.69
CA HIS A 156 -10.78 59.43 -3.14
C HIS A 156 -11.64 58.58 -2.21
N PHE A 157 -12.92 58.48 -2.52
CA PHE A 157 -13.83 57.64 -1.75
C PHE A 157 -15.02 57.22 -2.59
N CYS A 158 -15.68 56.15 -2.15
CA CYS A 158 -16.92 55.67 -2.74
C CYS A 158 -17.96 55.44 -1.67
N MET A 159 -19.14 56.00 -1.85
CA MET A 159 -20.29 55.88 -0.98
C MET A 159 -21.29 54.88 -1.57
N LYS A 160 -21.83 54.00 -0.72
CA LYS A 160 -23.00 53.18 -1.06
C LYS A 160 -24.11 53.33 -0.04
N MET A 161 -25.33 53.29 -0.54
CA MET A 161 -26.55 53.30 0.26
C MET A 161 -27.45 52.17 -0.26
N ASN A 162 -27.64 51.12 0.53
CA ASN A 162 -28.55 50.02 0.21
C ASN A 162 -29.77 50.09 1.13
N THR A 163 -30.94 50.41 0.57
CA THR A 163 -32.16 50.65 1.36
C THR A 163 -33.41 50.14 0.64
N VAL A 164 -34.56 50.30 1.27
CA VAL A 164 -35.87 49.99 0.69
C VAL A 164 -36.78 51.20 0.84
N PHE A 165 -37.70 51.41 -0.09
CA PHE A 165 -38.80 52.38 0.07
C PHE A 165 -40.13 51.73 -0.32
N THR A 166 -41.22 52.21 0.28
CA THR A 166 -42.58 51.83 -0.13
C THR A 166 -43.09 52.82 -1.15
N TYR A 167 -43.43 52.33 -2.35
CA TYR A 167 -43.91 53.17 -3.45
C TYR A 167 -45.39 53.56 -3.24
N LYS A 168 -45.67 54.86 -3.24
CA LYS A 168 -47.00 55.45 -3.03
C LYS A 168 -47.57 56.08 -4.29
N GLY A 169 -46.81 56.13 -5.39
CA GLY A 169 -47.29 56.60 -6.68
C GLY A 169 -46.82 58.00 -7.07
N TYR A 170 -45.86 58.58 -6.35
CA TYR A 170 -45.41 59.96 -6.56
C TYR A 170 -43.94 60.19 -6.21
N GLU A 171 -43.19 59.11 -6.01
CA GLU A 171 -41.79 59.14 -5.60
C GLU A 171 -40.89 59.65 -6.72
N VAL A 172 -40.02 60.61 -6.37
CA VAL A 172 -39.00 61.20 -7.24
C VAL A 172 -37.66 61.23 -6.53
N PHE A 173 -36.60 60.97 -7.29
CA PHE A 173 -35.22 61.11 -6.83
C PHE A 173 -34.45 61.94 -7.82
N ASN A 174 -33.82 63.01 -7.33
CA ASN A 174 -32.97 63.90 -8.11
C ASN A 174 -31.58 63.90 -7.51
N PHE A 175 -30.58 63.78 -8.37
CA PHE A 175 -29.17 63.83 -8.01
C PHE A 175 -28.47 64.91 -8.81
N GLN A 176 -27.51 65.59 -8.20
CA GLN A 176 -26.50 66.40 -8.87
C GLN A 176 -25.16 66.29 -8.13
N GLY A 177 -24.09 65.95 -8.85
CA GLY A 177 -22.75 65.78 -8.27
C GLY A 177 -21.71 65.35 -9.30
N ASP A 178 -20.45 65.38 -8.89
CA ASP A 178 -19.26 64.96 -9.64
C ASP A 178 -18.75 63.58 -9.21
N ASP A 179 -18.15 62.92 -10.21
CA ASP A 179 -17.70 61.53 -10.30
C ASP A 179 -18.71 60.45 -9.83
N ASP A 180 -18.44 59.19 -10.22
CA ASP A 180 -19.45 58.25 -10.72
C ASP A 180 -20.74 58.15 -9.87
N VAL A 181 -21.89 58.26 -10.53
CA VAL A 181 -23.19 58.10 -9.90
C VAL A 181 -24.00 57.00 -10.57
N TRP A 182 -24.44 56.03 -9.79
CA TRP A 182 -25.39 55.02 -10.23
C TRP A 182 -26.52 54.87 -9.23
N VAL A 183 -27.75 54.87 -9.73
CA VAL A 183 -28.94 54.59 -8.91
C VAL A 183 -29.67 53.40 -9.49
N PHE A 184 -30.00 52.45 -8.62
CA PHE A 184 -30.84 51.31 -8.94
C PHE A 184 -32.14 51.38 -8.17
N ILE A 185 -33.24 51.06 -8.84
CA ILE A 185 -34.54 50.82 -8.22
C ILE A 185 -35.00 49.43 -8.64
N ASN A 186 -35.38 48.60 -7.66
CA ASN A 186 -35.75 47.20 -7.88
C ASN A 186 -34.66 46.44 -8.68
N ASN A 187 -33.40 46.64 -8.28
CA ASN A 187 -32.20 46.07 -8.91
C ASN A 187 -31.97 46.49 -10.37
N LYS A 188 -32.71 47.45 -10.93
CA LYS A 188 -32.54 47.97 -12.29
C LYS A 188 -31.92 49.36 -12.27
N LEU A 189 -30.92 49.58 -13.13
CA LEU A 189 -30.25 50.87 -13.29
C LEU A 189 -31.24 51.93 -13.82
N VAL A 190 -31.40 53.04 -13.09
CA VAL A 190 -32.31 54.15 -13.44
C VAL A 190 -31.59 55.49 -13.60
N ILE A 191 -30.42 55.66 -13.00
CA ILE A 191 -29.51 56.80 -13.25
C ILE A 191 -28.12 56.24 -13.52
N ASP A 192 -27.50 56.70 -14.61
CA ASP A 192 -26.14 56.34 -15.00
C ASP A 192 -25.36 57.60 -15.37
N LEU A 193 -24.59 58.08 -14.41
CA LEU A 193 -23.58 59.12 -14.55
C LEU A 193 -22.22 58.52 -14.21
N GLY A 194 -21.87 57.41 -14.85
CA GLY A 194 -20.53 56.83 -14.71
C GLY A 194 -19.46 57.69 -15.39
N GLY A 195 -18.20 57.43 -15.07
CA GLY A 195 -17.02 58.14 -15.53
C GLY A 195 -16.64 59.30 -14.61
N VAL A 196 -15.46 59.84 -14.88
CA VAL A 196 -14.93 61.02 -14.17
C VAL A 196 -15.46 62.28 -14.87
N HIS A 197 -16.22 63.13 -14.20
CA HIS A 197 -16.82 64.33 -14.76
C HIS A 197 -17.16 65.35 -13.67
N GLY A 198 -17.21 66.63 -14.04
CA GLY A 198 -17.77 67.67 -13.15
C GLY A 198 -19.26 67.46 -12.85
N PRO A 199 -19.88 68.36 -12.05
CA PRO A 199 -21.22 68.10 -11.52
C PRO A 199 -22.29 67.95 -12.61
N LEU A 200 -22.92 66.78 -12.68
CA LEU A 200 -24.01 66.48 -13.60
C LEU A 200 -25.29 66.15 -12.84
N ALA A 201 -26.43 66.53 -13.41
CA ALA A 201 -27.74 66.28 -12.82
C ALA A 201 -28.49 65.16 -13.57
N ALA A 202 -29.18 64.31 -12.81
CA ALA A 202 -30.11 63.32 -13.32
C ALA A 202 -31.27 63.12 -12.35
N SER A 203 -32.42 62.72 -12.90
CA SER A 203 -33.64 62.52 -12.12
C SER A 203 -34.32 61.24 -12.56
N VAL A 204 -34.98 60.58 -11.60
CA VAL A 204 -35.90 59.47 -11.87
C VAL A 204 -37.25 59.79 -11.24
N ASP A 205 -38.29 59.71 -12.08
CA ASP A 205 -39.68 59.68 -11.67
C ASP A 205 -40.11 58.21 -11.58
N ALA A 206 -40.38 57.73 -10.36
CA ALA A 206 -40.73 56.33 -10.12
C ALA A 206 -42.05 55.91 -10.79
N THR A 207 -42.91 56.87 -11.16
CA THR A 207 -44.15 56.59 -11.91
C THR A 207 -43.90 56.02 -13.31
N THR A 208 -42.70 56.27 -13.85
CA THR A 208 -42.27 55.77 -15.16
C THR A 208 -41.72 54.33 -15.12
N LEU A 209 -41.52 53.76 -13.94
CA LEU A 209 -40.81 52.48 -13.76
C LEU A 209 -41.74 51.24 -13.74
N GLY A 210 -43.06 51.43 -13.80
CA GLY A 210 -44.03 50.33 -13.76
C GLY A 210 -44.12 49.63 -12.40
N LEU A 211 -43.89 50.36 -11.32
CA LEU A 211 -44.01 49.85 -9.95
C LEU A 211 -45.49 49.79 -9.51
N THR A 212 -45.78 48.90 -8.55
CA THR A 212 -47.12 48.73 -7.97
C THR A 212 -47.23 49.50 -6.67
N ILE A 213 -48.23 50.37 -6.56
CA ILE A 213 -48.49 51.16 -5.34
C ILE A 213 -48.69 50.21 -4.14
N GLY A 214 -48.06 50.54 -3.01
CA GLY A 214 -48.12 49.79 -1.76
C GLY A 214 -47.02 48.74 -1.60
N ASN A 215 -46.29 48.39 -2.67
CA ASN A 215 -45.16 47.47 -2.59
C ASN A 215 -43.88 48.20 -2.19
N SER A 216 -42.98 47.48 -1.54
CA SER A 216 -41.64 47.94 -1.18
C SER A 216 -40.61 47.49 -2.20
N TYR A 217 -39.68 48.38 -2.56
CA TYR A 217 -38.65 48.15 -3.57
C TYR A 217 -37.28 48.55 -3.03
N ASN A 218 -36.25 47.80 -3.42
CA ASN A 218 -34.87 48.19 -3.17
C ASN A 218 -34.56 49.52 -3.86
N PHE A 219 -33.87 50.40 -3.14
CA PHE A 219 -33.24 51.61 -3.64
C PHE A 219 -31.76 51.56 -3.28
N ASP A 220 -30.91 51.65 -4.30
CA ASP A 220 -29.47 51.58 -4.14
C ASP A 220 -28.80 52.77 -4.82
N LEU A 221 -28.02 53.55 -4.07
CA LEU A 221 -27.22 54.66 -4.58
C LEU A 221 -25.74 54.33 -4.42
N PHE A 222 -24.98 54.54 -5.50
CA PHE A 222 -23.54 54.43 -5.54
C PHE A 222 -22.98 55.75 -6.06
N PHE A 223 -22.04 56.32 -5.33
CA PHE A 223 -21.41 57.59 -5.61
C PHE A 223 -19.91 57.47 -5.38
N CYS A 224 -19.05 57.96 -6.27
CA CYS A 224 -17.60 57.91 -6.06
C CYS A 224 -16.95 59.23 -6.42
N GLU A 225 -16.07 59.72 -5.55
CA GLU A 225 -15.11 60.76 -5.91
C GLU A 225 -13.79 60.10 -6.30
N ARG A 226 -13.29 60.43 -7.49
CA ARG A 226 -12.09 59.80 -8.03
C ARG A 226 -10.99 60.76 -8.47
N GLN A 227 -11.24 62.07 -8.51
CA GLN A 227 -10.25 63.04 -8.96
C GLN A 227 -10.33 64.38 -8.24
N THR A 228 -9.17 64.99 -7.99
CA THR A 228 -9.04 66.40 -7.55
C THR A 228 -9.63 67.39 -8.57
N VAL A 229 -10.09 68.60 -8.20
CA VAL A 229 -10.09 69.26 -6.87
C VAL A 229 -11.50 69.56 -6.33
N GLY A 230 -12.56 69.14 -7.01
CA GLY A 230 -13.96 69.33 -6.60
C GLY A 230 -14.52 68.10 -5.88
N SER A 231 -15.54 68.30 -5.05
CA SER A 231 -16.47 67.25 -4.65
C SER A 231 -17.80 67.89 -4.23
N THR A 232 -18.88 67.46 -4.85
CA THR A 232 -20.22 68.02 -4.71
C THR A 232 -21.26 66.92 -4.71
N ILE A 233 -22.24 67.06 -3.83
CA ILE A 233 -23.39 66.17 -3.80
C ILE A 233 -24.65 66.95 -3.45
N LYS A 234 -25.68 66.73 -4.24
CA LYS A 234 -27.02 67.24 -4.00
C LYS A 234 -28.02 66.15 -4.30
N ILE A 235 -28.82 65.81 -3.31
CA ILE A 235 -29.89 64.83 -3.41
C ILE A 235 -31.20 65.51 -3.00
N GLU A 236 -32.21 65.40 -3.86
CA GLU A 236 -33.56 65.87 -3.56
C GLU A 236 -34.55 64.73 -3.80
N THR A 237 -35.23 64.29 -2.74
CA THR A 237 -36.11 63.13 -2.83
C THR A 237 -37.27 63.18 -1.84
N ASN A 238 -38.39 62.57 -2.21
CA ASN A 238 -39.52 62.28 -1.32
C ASN A 238 -39.64 60.76 -1.03
N LEU A 239 -38.66 59.96 -1.45
CA LEU A 239 -38.56 58.56 -1.04
C LEU A 239 -38.28 58.53 0.47
N LEU A 240 -39.08 57.77 1.19
CA LEU A 240 -38.85 57.47 2.61
C LEU A 240 -38.11 56.15 2.70
N PHE A 241 -36.78 56.22 2.81
CA PHE A 241 -35.95 55.02 2.92
C PHE A 241 -36.11 54.36 4.28
N VAL A 242 -36.14 53.04 4.27
CA VAL A 242 -36.21 52.17 5.44
C VAL A 242 -35.10 51.16 5.32
N CYS A 243 -34.48 50.87 6.46
CA CYS A 243 -33.57 49.76 6.57
C CYS A 243 -34.33 48.49 7.01
N PRO A 244 -34.45 47.46 6.15
CA PRO A 244 -35.19 46.25 6.52
C PRO A 244 -34.44 45.40 7.56
N PHE A 245 -33.11 45.45 7.55
CA PHE A 245 -32.23 44.89 8.58
C PHE A 245 -30.87 45.57 8.50
N GLU A 246 -30.20 45.66 9.64
CA GLU A 246 -28.78 45.97 9.72
C GLU A 246 -28.01 44.68 9.96
N ASP A 247 -26.84 44.54 9.34
CA ASP A 247 -25.91 43.47 9.69
C ASP A 247 -25.25 43.74 11.06
N TYR A 248 -24.45 42.80 11.54
CA TYR A 248 -23.74 42.99 12.82
C TYR A 248 -22.65 44.08 12.79
N CYS A 249 -22.34 44.67 11.63
CA CYS A 249 -21.48 45.84 11.52
C CYS A 249 -22.28 47.16 11.60
N GLY A 250 -23.60 47.10 11.74
CA GLY A 250 -24.49 48.26 11.73
C GLY A 250 -24.75 48.80 10.32
N VAL A 251 -24.57 47.98 9.28
CA VAL A 251 -24.74 48.38 7.90
C VAL A 251 -26.09 47.96 7.38
N CYS A 252 -26.83 48.92 6.82
CA CYS A 252 -28.12 48.62 6.22
C CYS A 252 -27.99 47.66 5.03
N GLN A 253 -28.75 46.57 5.07
CA GLN A 253 -28.66 45.47 4.10
C GLN A 253 -27.22 44.96 3.87
N GLY A 254 -26.35 45.08 4.88
CA GLY A 254 -24.95 44.69 4.78
C GLY A 254 -24.73 43.16 4.81
N ASP A 255 -23.51 42.75 4.49
CA ASP A 255 -23.06 41.36 4.46
C ASP A 255 -22.09 41.01 5.60
N GLY A 256 -21.82 41.96 6.51
CA GLY A 256 -20.88 41.83 7.61
C GLY A 256 -19.41 42.10 7.25
N SER A 257 -19.09 42.34 5.98
CA SER A 257 -17.71 42.44 5.51
C SER A 257 -17.02 43.76 5.88
N SER A 258 -17.76 44.80 6.26
CA SER A 258 -17.18 46.11 6.61
C SER A 258 -16.40 46.11 7.92
N CYS A 259 -16.72 45.20 8.84
CA CYS A 259 -16.06 45.09 10.13
C CYS A 259 -15.53 43.68 10.44
N CYS A 260 -15.92 42.66 9.66
CA CYS A 260 -15.38 41.31 9.76
C CYS A 260 -14.58 40.93 8.52
N ASN A 261 -13.37 40.41 8.76
CA ASN A 261 -12.50 39.89 7.73
C ASN A 261 -12.08 38.44 8.08
N PRO A 262 -12.31 37.45 7.19
CA PRO A 262 -11.91 36.06 7.44
C PRO A 262 -10.42 35.87 7.74
N LEU A 263 -9.54 36.67 7.11
CA LEU A 263 -8.08 36.56 7.22
C LEU A 263 -7.49 37.28 8.42
N THR A 264 -8.26 38.13 9.12
CA THR A 264 -7.81 38.86 10.30
C THR A 264 -8.75 38.70 11.48
N THR A 265 -10.00 39.12 11.38
CA THR A 265 -11.01 39.01 12.44
C THR A 265 -11.29 37.55 12.81
N CYS A 266 -11.45 36.67 11.83
CA CYS A 266 -11.80 35.27 12.05
C CYS A 266 -10.63 34.29 11.94
N ASN A 267 -9.40 34.78 11.79
CA ASN A 267 -8.27 33.90 11.60
C ASN A 267 -7.88 33.23 12.93
N ASP A 268 -8.13 31.93 13.05
CA ASP A 268 -7.77 31.14 14.24
C ASP A 268 -6.30 30.66 14.23
N ASN A 269 -5.54 31.04 13.21
CA ASN A 269 -4.17 30.59 12.89
C ASN A 269 -4.05 29.09 12.64
N ASN A 270 -5.17 28.41 12.35
CA ASN A 270 -5.18 27.01 11.99
C ASN A 270 -5.30 26.88 10.47
N GLN A 271 -4.20 26.53 9.80
CA GLN A 271 -4.21 26.30 8.35
C GLN A 271 -5.07 25.09 7.93
N CYS A 272 -5.65 24.34 8.87
CA CYS A 272 -6.59 23.26 8.59
C CYS A 272 -8.05 23.67 8.60
N THR A 273 -8.36 24.94 8.87
CA THR A 273 -9.70 25.49 8.80
C THR A 273 -9.80 26.46 7.63
N ILE A 274 -11.02 26.58 7.10
CA ILE A 274 -11.42 27.69 6.25
C ILE A 274 -12.25 28.59 7.15
N ASP A 275 -11.69 29.74 7.47
CA ASP A 275 -12.31 30.72 8.33
C ASP A 275 -13.31 31.54 7.54
N SER A 276 -14.42 31.89 8.18
CA SER A 276 -15.48 32.68 7.59
C SER A 276 -16.15 33.53 8.65
N CYS A 277 -16.50 34.75 8.25
CA CYS A 277 -17.30 35.64 9.06
C CYS A 277 -18.69 35.05 9.34
N PRO A 278 -19.30 35.41 10.48
CA PRO A 278 -20.65 34.96 10.79
C PRO A 278 -21.66 35.45 9.74
N PRO A 279 -22.83 34.79 9.62
CA PRO A 279 -23.94 35.30 8.82
C PRO A 279 -24.30 36.74 9.20
N ALA A 280 -24.63 37.58 8.21
CA ALA A 280 -24.89 39.01 8.42
C ALA A 280 -25.94 39.31 9.52
N ASN A 281 -26.94 38.44 9.70
CA ASN A 281 -27.99 38.58 10.70
C ASN A 281 -27.63 38.05 12.10
N THR A 282 -26.36 37.70 12.33
CA THR A 282 -25.89 37.21 13.64
C THR A 282 -25.96 38.32 14.68
N THR A 283 -26.55 38.06 15.84
CA THR A 283 -26.53 39.00 16.96
C THR A 283 -25.23 38.87 17.74
N ILE A 284 -24.36 39.87 17.64
CA ILE A 284 -23.10 39.92 18.42
C ILE A 284 -23.43 40.44 19.82
N GLY A 285 -23.11 39.63 20.83
CA GLY A 285 -23.32 39.97 22.24
C GLY A 285 -22.26 40.94 22.78
N SER A 286 -21.96 40.84 24.08
CA SER A 286 -20.91 41.64 24.73
C SER A 286 -19.48 41.22 24.36
N GLY A 287 -19.33 40.15 23.56
CA GLY A 287 -18.04 39.63 23.10
C GLY A 287 -17.55 40.31 21.83
N SER A 288 -16.54 39.70 21.22
CA SER A 288 -15.97 40.11 19.95
C SER A 288 -16.63 39.38 18.78
N ILE A 289 -16.50 39.92 17.57
CA ILE A 289 -16.99 39.22 16.36
C ILE A 289 -16.29 37.85 16.20
N SER A 290 -15.02 37.74 16.63
CA SER A 290 -14.26 36.48 16.56
C SER A 290 -14.92 35.32 17.31
N ASP A 291 -15.71 35.60 18.35
CA ASP A 291 -16.41 34.57 19.13
C ASP A 291 -17.55 33.89 18.34
N TYR A 292 -17.93 34.47 17.19
CA TYR A 292 -19.02 34.00 16.32
C TYR A 292 -18.50 33.52 14.95
N CYS A 293 -17.19 33.54 14.71
CA CYS A 293 -16.60 33.09 13.47
C CYS A 293 -16.83 31.59 13.23
N ILE A 294 -16.89 31.21 11.96
CA ILE A 294 -17.10 29.82 11.54
C ILE A 294 -15.78 29.29 11.01
N HIS A 295 -15.26 28.25 11.66
CA HIS A 295 -14.02 27.57 11.28
C HIS A 295 -14.35 26.20 10.70
N THR A 296 -14.46 26.12 9.38
CA THR A 296 -14.83 24.85 8.71
C THR A 296 -13.58 24.01 8.49
N PRO A 297 -13.48 22.78 9.03
CA PRO A 297 -12.34 21.91 8.74
C PRO A 297 -12.18 21.68 7.23
N LYS A 298 -10.95 21.81 6.73
CA LYS A 298 -10.61 21.44 5.35
C LYS A 298 -10.91 19.96 5.13
N ILE A 299 -11.36 19.64 3.92
CA ILE A 299 -11.63 18.27 3.50
C ILE A 299 -10.41 17.74 2.76
N ASN A 300 -9.93 16.55 3.14
CA ASN A 300 -8.88 15.88 2.39
C ASN A 300 -9.43 15.42 1.03
N THR A 301 -8.94 16.03 -0.05
CA THR A 301 -9.28 15.64 -1.43
C THR A 301 -8.27 14.68 -2.05
N ASN A 302 -7.24 14.25 -1.32
CA ASN A 302 -6.27 13.29 -1.83
C ASN A 302 -6.95 11.94 -2.14
N PRO A 303 -6.46 11.17 -3.12
CA PRO A 303 -6.92 9.82 -3.36
C PRO A 303 -6.86 8.97 -2.09
N ILE A 304 -7.87 8.12 -1.88
CA ILE A 304 -7.92 7.21 -0.74
C ILE A 304 -6.77 6.19 -0.91
N ASP A 305 -5.80 6.24 -0.01
CA ASP A 305 -4.77 5.22 0.15
C ASP A 305 -5.01 4.50 1.48
N ILE A 306 -5.42 3.23 1.42
CA ILE A 306 -5.75 2.46 2.63
C ILE A 306 -4.52 2.12 3.49
N CYS A 307 -3.32 2.46 3.04
CA CYS A 307 -2.09 2.32 3.80
C CYS A 307 -1.77 3.54 4.68
N PHE A 308 -2.51 4.65 4.54
CA PHE A 308 -2.26 5.86 5.30
C PHE A 308 -3.55 6.44 5.88
N ASN A 309 -3.47 6.87 7.14
CA ASN A 309 -4.39 7.88 7.63
C ASN A 309 -3.84 9.25 7.27
N TYR A 310 -4.70 10.22 7.00
CA TYR A 310 -4.27 11.58 6.71
C TYR A 310 -4.73 12.50 7.82
N GLN A 311 -3.80 13.28 8.37
CA GLN A 311 -4.10 14.32 9.35
C GLN A 311 -3.68 15.67 8.78
N CYS A 312 -4.56 16.66 8.87
CA CYS A 312 -4.18 18.00 8.47
C CYS A 312 -3.23 18.62 9.51
N ASN A 313 -2.12 19.17 9.02
CA ASN A 313 -1.12 19.88 9.79
C ASN A 313 -1.55 21.34 9.98
N SER A 314 -1.86 21.74 11.21
CA SER A 314 -2.40 23.08 11.53
C SER A 314 -1.47 24.24 11.15
N SER A 315 -0.17 23.99 10.97
CA SER A 315 0.79 25.01 10.59
C SER A 315 0.94 25.18 9.07
N THR A 316 0.69 24.12 8.29
CA THR A 316 0.90 24.14 6.82
C THR A 316 -0.39 23.99 6.02
N GLY A 317 -1.44 23.46 6.63
CA GLY A 317 -2.71 23.13 5.98
C GLY A 317 -2.65 21.88 5.11
N ASN A 318 -1.51 21.17 5.10
CA ASN A 318 -1.32 19.96 4.33
C ASN A 318 -1.84 18.74 5.09
N PHE A 319 -2.40 17.78 4.37
CA PHE A 319 -2.78 16.48 4.92
C PHE A 319 -1.56 15.56 4.93
N ASP A 320 -0.89 15.48 6.07
CA ASP A 320 0.28 14.63 6.28
C ASP A 320 -0.15 13.16 6.36
N PRO A 321 0.47 12.26 5.58
CA PRO A 321 0.19 10.83 5.64
C PRO A 321 0.85 10.19 6.87
N ILE A 322 0.07 9.47 7.65
CA ILE A 322 0.50 8.62 8.76
C ILE A 322 0.40 7.17 8.30
N PRO A 323 1.53 6.45 8.14
CA PRO A 323 1.51 5.04 7.77
C PRO A 323 0.70 4.21 8.76
N ILE A 324 -0.22 3.39 8.27
CA ILE A 324 -0.91 2.39 9.06
C ILE A 324 0.01 1.17 9.17
N PRO A 325 0.46 0.78 10.37
CA PRO A 325 1.33 -0.38 10.52
C PRO A 325 0.55 -1.64 10.14
N CYS A 326 1.18 -2.52 9.38
CA CYS A 326 0.64 -3.85 9.13
C CYS A 326 0.60 -4.66 10.42
N LEU A 327 -0.46 -5.45 10.58
CA LEU A 327 -0.61 -6.34 11.71
C LEU A 327 0.56 -7.34 11.73
N ASP A 328 1.17 -7.52 12.90
CA ASP A 328 2.18 -8.56 13.08
C ASP A 328 1.51 -9.94 12.98
N ARG A 329 1.91 -10.71 11.96
CA ARG A 329 1.43 -12.08 11.68
C ARG A 329 2.57 -13.10 11.76
N SER A 330 3.61 -12.79 12.53
CA SER A 330 4.73 -13.70 12.81
C SER A 330 4.28 -15.02 13.46
N SER A 331 3.22 -15.00 14.27
CA SER A 331 2.60 -16.21 14.85
C SER A 331 1.97 -17.14 13.81
N GLU A 332 1.74 -16.66 12.59
CA GLU A 332 1.26 -17.43 11.44
C GLU A 332 2.40 -17.73 10.44
N CYS A 333 3.65 -17.48 10.84
CA CYS A 333 4.83 -17.60 9.99
C CYS A 333 4.74 -16.74 8.72
N LEU A 334 4.13 -15.55 8.84
CA LEU A 334 4.00 -14.59 7.78
C LEU A 334 4.85 -13.34 8.10
N SER A 335 5.61 -12.90 7.11
CA SER A 335 6.34 -11.62 7.16
C SER A 335 5.64 -10.60 6.26
N THR A 336 5.69 -9.33 6.66
CA THR A 336 5.07 -8.24 5.89
C THR A 336 5.96 -7.87 4.71
N ILE A 337 5.42 -7.91 3.50
CA ILE A 337 6.09 -7.42 2.27
C ILE A 337 6.01 -5.89 2.21
N GLY A 338 4.88 -5.34 2.64
CA GLY A 338 4.57 -3.92 2.62
C GLY A 338 3.06 -3.71 2.54
N CYS A 339 2.64 -2.46 2.43
CA CYS A 339 1.23 -2.11 2.20
C CYS A 339 1.05 -1.61 0.77
N ASN A 340 0.06 -2.17 0.07
CA ASN A 340 -0.36 -1.73 -1.25
C ASN A 340 -1.59 -0.81 -1.10
N SER A 341 -1.58 0.34 -1.78
CA SER A 341 -2.61 1.38 -1.63
C SER A 341 -4.04 0.97 -1.99
N THR A 342 -4.22 -0.17 -2.68
CA THR A 342 -5.53 -0.71 -3.05
C THR A 342 -5.90 -1.97 -2.28
N VAL A 343 -4.91 -2.84 -2.02
CA VAL A 343 -5.14 -4.18 -1.43
C VAL A 343 -4.88 -4.21 0.08
N GLY A 344 -4.02 -3.31 0.57
CA GLY A 344 -3.62 -3.23 1.97
C GLY A 344 -2.34 -4.02 2.23
N CYS A 345 -2.18 -4.47 3.47
CA CYS A 345 -1.00 -5.20 3.90
C CYS A 345 -0.84 -6.54 3.19
N GLN A 346 0.32 -6.73 2.58
CA GLN A 346 0.71 -7.94 1.87
C GLN A 346 1.72 -8.73 2.70
N TYR A 347 1.59 -10.05 2.66
CA TYR A 347 2.41 -10.95 3.44
C TYR A 347 2.94 -12.09 2.60
N GLU A 348 4.11 -12.61 2.98
CA GLU A 348 4.69 -13.84 2.45
C GLU A 348 5.04 -14.82 3.57
N SER A 349 4.95 -16.12 3.27
CA SER A 349 5.33 -17.15 4.22
C SER A 349 6.84 -17.26 4.36
N ILE A 350 7.33 -17.13 5.59
CA ILE A 350 8.75 -17.35 5.91
C ILE A 350 9.12 -18.84 5.84
N CYS A 351 8.14 -19.75 5.83
CA CYS A 351 8.36 -21.19 5.77
C CYS A 351 8.81 -21.70 4.40
N ASN A 352 8.92 -20.81 3.41
CA ASN A 352 9.47 -21.13 2.10
C ASN A 352 10.98 -20.85 2.01
N SER A 353 11.58 -20.21 3.03
CA SER A 353 13.00 -19.83 3.02
C SER A 353 13.96 -21.00 3.27
N ASN A 354 13.54 -21.99 4.06
CA ASN A 354 14.33 -23.18 4.36
C ASN A 354 13.73 -24.37 3.61
N VAL A 355 14.54 -25.00 2.76
CA VAL A 355 14.17 -26.20 1.99
C VAL A 355 13.75 -27.41 2.85
N CYS A 356 14.08 -27.39 4.14
CA CYS A 356 13.67 -28.38 5.13
C CYS A 356 12.39 -28.05 5.89
N ASN A 357 11.72 -26.96 5.58
CA ASN A 357 10.38 -26.70 6.06
C ASN A 357 9.35 -27.20 5.05
N ILE A 358 8.20 -27.65 5.54
CA ILE A 358 7.05 -27.89 4.67
C ILE A 358 6.51 -26.52 4.23
N GLN A 359 6.34 -26.33 2.92
CA GLN A 359 5.91 -25.04 2.36
C GLN A 359 4.60 -24.56 2.98
N ASN A 360 4.58 -23.29 3.39
CA ASN A 360 3.42 -22.62 3.98
C ASN A 360 2.82 -23.30 5.24
N GLN A 361 3.51 -24.26 5.87
CA GLN A 361 3.03 -24.91 7.10
C GLN A 361 3.64 -24.25 8.33
N CYS A 362 2.77 -23.63 9.14
CA CYS A 362 3.11 -23.01 10.40
C CYS A 362 2.47 -23.76 11.57
N SER A 363 3.22 -24.02 12.63
CA SER A 363 2.67 -24.50 13.89
C SER A 363 2.02 -23.37 14.68
N SER A 364 1.17 -23.70 15.64
CA SER A 364 0.40 -22.75 16.45
C SER A 364 1.25 -21.77 17.29
N ASN A 365 2.55 -22.00 17.40
CA ASN A 365 3.51 -21.14 18.10
C ASN A 365 4.33 -20.22 17.17
N GLY A 366 4.01 -20.16 15.87
CA GLY A 366 4.74 -19.32 14.91
C GLY A 366 6.06 -19.92 14.40
N THR A 367 6.25 -21.23 14.52
CA THR A 367 7.41 -21.93 13.97
C THR A 367 7.04 -22.67 12.69
N CYS A 368 7.94 -22.69 11.70
CA CYS A 368 7.72 -23.50 10.50
C CYS A 368 7.84 -24.99 10.81
N VAL A 369 6.94 -25.80 10.23
CA VAL A 369 6.94 -27.25 10.44
C VAL A 369 8.12 -27.87 9.66
N PRO A 370 9.09 -28.50 10.32
CA PRO A 370 10.19 -29.17 9.62
C PRO A 370 9.67 -30.43 8.92
N LYS A 371 10.23 -30.75 7.75
CA LYS A 371 9.99 -32.01 7.04
C LYS A 371 10.41 -33.17 7.92
N SER A 372 9.50 -34.10 8.16
CA SER A 372 9.78 -35.37 8.79
C SER A 372 10.49 -36.34 7.82
N SER A 373 10.99 -37.45 8.36
CA SER A 373 11.50 -38.56 7.53
C SER A 373 10.43 -39.06 6.55
N ASN A 374 9.16 -39.05 6.94
CA ASN A 374 8.07 -39.47 6.06
C ASN A 374 7.85 -38.47 4.92
N ASP A 375 7.89 -37.17 5.22
CA ASP A 375 7.75 -36.12 4.21
C ASP A 375 8.88 -36.24 3.17
N CYS A 376 10.12 -36.43 3.63
CA CYS A 376 11.25 -36.66 2.72
C CYS A 376 11.17 -37.97 1.94
N GLY A 377 10.60 -39.04 2.52
CA GLY A 377 10.35 -40.28 1.79
C GLY A 377 9.33 -40.10 0.66
N ILE A 378 8.24 -39.38 0.95
CA ILE A 378 7.22 -39.07 -0.06
C ILE A 378 7.78 -38.12 -1.12
N GLU A 379 8.56 -37.11 -0.75
CA GLU A 379 9.16 -36.15 -1.70
C GLU A 379 10.18 -36.80 -2.65
N LEU A 380 11.04 -37.70 -2.14
CA LEU A 380 12.08 -38.33 -2.94
C LEU A 380 11.63 -39.58 -3.71
N ASP A 381 10.73 -40.38 -3.12
CA ASP A 381 10.36 -41.72 -3.64
C ASP A 381 8.85 -41.88 -3.89
N GLY A 382 8.02 -40.86 -3.64
CA GLY A 382 6.56 -40.91 -3.74
C GLY A 382 5.88 -41.66 -2.58
N GLN A 383 6.63 -42.45 -1.82
CA GLN A 383 6.21 -43.21 -0.64
C GLN A 383 7.43 -43.53 0.22
N VAL A 384 7.22 -43.86 1.51
CA VAL A 384 8.32 -44.16 2.43
C VAL A 384 8.84 -45.59 2.18
N ASP A 385 10.06 -45.72 1.64
CA ASP A 385 10.79 -46.98 1.60
C ASP A 385 11.36 -47.31 3.00
N LYS A 386 10.90 -48.42 3.60
CA LYS A 386 11.36 -48.87 4.92
C LYS A 386 12.84 -49.28 4.95
N CYS A 387 13.47 -49.42 3.78
CA CYS A 387 14.89 -49.74 3.60
C CYS A 387 15.78 -48.52 3.44
N LYS A 388 15.21 -47.30 3.44
CA LYS A 388 15.96 -46.04 3.43
C LYS A 388 15.78 -45.31 4.76
N ILE A 389 16.80 -44.55 5.14
CA ILE A 389 16.69 -43.53 6.20
C ILE A 389 16.56 -42.18 5.49
N TYR A 390 15.45 -41.52 5.72
CA TYR A 390 15.18 -40.19 5.17
C TYR A 390 15.45 -39.13 6.23
N SER A 391 16.12 -38.05 5.81
CA SER A 391 16.34 -36.87 6.64
C SER A 391 16.36 -35.63 5.73
N CYS A 392 16.39 -34.44 6.33
CA CYS A 392 16.53 -33.21 5.57
C CYS A 392 17.80 -32.47 5.98
N ASP A 393 18.61 -32.08 5.00
CA ASP A 393 19.81 -31.29 5.20
C ASP A 393 19.57 -29.83 4.80
N SER A 394 19.60 -28.95 5.80
CA SER A 394 19.50 -27.51 5.60
C SER A 394 20.84 -26.87 5.22
N ASN A 395 21.96 -27.57 5.36
CA ASN A 395 23.27 -27.04 4.99
C ASN A 395 23.40 -27.00 3.46
N GLY A 396 23.68 -25.82 2.91
CA GLY A 396 23.87 -25.64 1.46
C GLY A 396 22.61 -25.75 0.60
N GLY A 397 21.43 -25.90 1.20
CA GLY A 397 20.14 -25.93 0.48
C GLY A 397 19.83 -27.25 -0.23
N VAL A 398 20.42 -28.37 0.21
CA VAL A 398 20.25 -29.69 -0.42
C VAL A 398 18.82 -30.24 -0.24
N GLY A 399 18.18 -29.99 0.91
CA GLY A 399 16.81 -30.43 1.16
C GLY A 399 16.76 -31.90 1.57
N CYS A 400 15.73 -32.64 1.13
CA CYS A 400 15.57 -34.03 1.52
C CYS A 400 16.69 -34.92 0.96
N ILE A 401 17.28 -35.73 1.83
CA ILE A 401 18.31 -36.72 1.49
C ILE A 401 17.88 -38.11 1.98
N LYS A 402 18.45 -39.14 1.36
CA LYS A 402 18.23 -40.53 1.75
C LYS A 402 19.52 -41.31 1.77
N GLU A 403 19.67 -42.18 2.76
CA GLU A 403 20.75 -43.16 2.84
C GLU A 403 20.20 -44.57 2.96
N ASP A 404 21.00 -45.57 2.58
CA ASP A 404 20.66 -46.96 2.84
C ASP A 404 20.65 -47.23 4.35
N LYS A 405 19.54 -47.80 4.83
CA LYS A 405 19.37 -48.20 6.23
C LYS A 405 20.33 -49.33 6.62
N CYS A 406 20.50 -50.30 5.73
CA CYS A 406 21.34 -51.46 5.96
C CYS A 406 22.74 -51.19 5.41
N LYS A 407 23.70 -51.01 6.31
CA LYS A 407 25.11 -50.85 5.93
C LYS A 407 25.69 -52.20 5.46
N PRO A 408 26.67 -52.19 4.55
CA PRO A 408 27.38 -53.41 4.17
C PRO A 408 28.00 -54.09 5.40
N SER A 409 28.01 -55.43 5.41
CA SER A 409 28.66 -56.20 6.46
C SER A 409 30.17 -55.88 6.51
N GLU A 410 30.72 -55.76 7.72
CA GLU A 410 32.17 -55.75 7.92
C GLU A 410 32.78 -57.09 7.51
N ASP A 411 32.06 -58.18 7.76
CA ASP A 411 32.39 -59.51 7.27
C ASP A 411 31.95 -59.63 5.80
N LYS A 412 32.93 -59.61 4.89
CA LYS A 412 32.72 -59.74 3.44
C LYS A 412 32.15 -61.09 3.01
N CYS A 413 32.11 -62.09 3.90
CA CYS A 413 31.43 -63.36 3.68
C CYS A 413 29.93 -63.31 3.97
N HIS A 414 29.40 -62.13 4.27
CA HIS A 414 27.98 -61.92 4.49
C HIS A 414 27.46 -60.74 3.67
N VAL A 415 26.34 -60.95 3.00
CA VAL A 415 25.63 -59.91 2.26
C VAL A 415 24.47 -59.41 3.10
N VAL A 416 24.38 -58.10 3.28
CA VAL A 416 23.26 -57.47 3.98
C VAL A 416 22.27 -56.99 2.93
N SER A 417 21.07 -57.55 2.93
CA SER A 417 19.93 -57.08 2.16
C SER A 417 18.87 -56.49 3.10
N CYS A 418 17.95 -55.70 2.57
CA CYS A 418 16.83 -55.17 3.33
C CYS A 418 15.52 -55.76 2.82
N ASP A 419 14.70 -56.29 3.73
CA ASP A 419 13.34 -56.72 3.44
C ASP A 419 12.47 -55.49 3.17
N SER A 420 11.97 -55.32 1.94
CA SER A 420 11.15 -54.18 1.53
C SER A 420 9.83 -54.05 2.31
N LEU A 421 9.31 -55.14 2.89
CA LEU A 421 8.02 -55.15 3.58
C LEU A 421 8.16 -54.77 5.06
N THR A 422 9.21 -55.25 5.72
CA THR A 422 9.46 -55.02 7.15
C THR A 422 10.51 -53.94 7.42
N GLY A 423 11.42 -53.68 6.48
CA GLY A 423 12.60 -52.83 6.66
C GLY A 423 13.72 -53.50 7.46
N SER A 424 13.67 -54.82 7.66
CA SER A 424 14.68 -55.56 8.45
C SER A 424 15.93 -55.82 7.62
N CYS A 425 17.10 -55.59 8.21
CA CYS A 425 18.37 -55.94 7.58
C CYS A 425 18.63 -57.44 7.74
N ILE A 426 18.57 -58.19 6.65
CA ILE A 426 18.82 -59.62 6.60
C ILE A 426 20.27 -59.81 6.18
N THR A 427 21.03 -60.49 7.03
CA THR A 427 22.41 -60.88 6.74
C THR A 427 22.40 -62.33 6.30
N THR A 428 22.70 -62.58 5.03
CA THR A 428 22.83 -63.94 4.49
C THR A 428 24.31 -64.25 4.22
N PRO A 429 24.76 -65.50 4.42
CA PRO A 429 26.07 -65.92 3.95
C PRO A 429 26.22 -65.60 2.46
N LEU A 430 27.39 -65.12 2.06
CA LEU A 430 27.76 -64.97 0.66
C LEU A 430 27.66 -66.36 -0.01
N GLU A 431 26.97 -66.44 -1.14
CA GLU A 431 26.85 -67.71 -1.85
C GLU A 431 28.21 -68.11 -2.43
N ASP A 432 28.64 -69.35 -2.17
CA ASP A 432 29.83 -69.93 -2.79
C ASP A 432 29.58 -70.06 -4.30
N PRO A 433 30.33 -69.36 -5.17
CA PRO A 433 30.15 -69.45 -6.61
C PRO A 433 30.42 -70.85 -7.18
N LEU A 434 31.09 -71.74 -6.43
CA LEU A 434 31.34 -73.13 -6.80
C LEU A 434 30.51 -74.14 -5.99
N ALA A 435 29.47 -73.68 -5.29
CA ALA A 435 28.58 -74.55 -4.53
C ALA A 435 28.06 -75.70 -5.40
N GLY A 436 28.41 -76.95 -5.02
CA GLY A 436 28.01 -78.17 -5.74
C GLY A 436 28.99 -78.68 -6.80
N LEU A 437 30.05 -77.93 -7.17
CA LEU A 437 31.05 -78.38 -8.14
C LEU A 437 32.22 -79.16 -7.50
N HIS A 438 32.57 -78.88 -6.24
CA HIS A 438 33.70 -79.50 -5.53
C HIS A 438 33.24 -80.27 -4.29
N LEU A 439 32.51 -81.37 -4.47
CA LEU A 439 31.94 -82.16 -3.36
C LEU A 439 33.00 -82.83 -2.45
N CYS A 440 34.23 -82.98 -2.94
CA CYS A 440 35.38 -83.44 -2.13
C CYS A 440 36.20 -82.29 -1.54
N SER A 441 35.64 -81.09 -1.45
CA SER A 441 36.30 -79.94 -0.83
C SER A 441 35.38 -79.16 0.09
N ILE A 442 35.93 -78.65 1.20
CA ILE A 442 35.22 -77.77 2.13
C ILE A 442 35.53 -76.32 1.74
N ALA A 443 34.50 -75.57 1.34
CA ALA A 443 34.62 -74.14 1.04
C ALA A 443 34.73 -73.32 2.34
N ARG A 444 35.70 -72.40 2.39
CA ARG A 444 35.92 -71.45 3.49
C ARG A 444 36.03 -70.04 2.91
N CYS A 445 35.10 -69.17 3.25
CA CYS A 445 35.15 -67.76 2.85
C CYS A 445 36.03 -66.94 3.82
N ASN A 446 36.89 -66.08 3.28
CA ASN A 446 37.72 -65.14 4.03
C ASN A 446 36.91 -63.89 4.39
N SER A 447 36.65 -63.68 5.68
CA SER A 447 35.80 -62.58 6.16
C SER A 447 36.30 -61.18 5.84
N SER A 448 37.58 -61.01 5.50
CA SER A 448 38.16 -59.70 5.13
C SER A 448 38.05 -59.39 3.64
N THR A 449 38.03 -60.39 2.76
CA THR A 449 38.04 -60.19 1.29
C THR A 449 36.78 -60.70 0.59
N GLY A 450 36.05 -61.65 1.20
CA GLY A 450 34.93 -62.35 0.57
C GLY A 450 35.37 -63.47 -0.37
N GLU A 451 36.67 -63.81 -0.40
CA GLU A 451 37.21 -64.86 -1.28
C GLU A 451 37.08 -66.25 -0.64
N PHE A 452 36.67 -67.25 -1.44
CA PHE A 452 36.57 -68.65 -1.02
C PHE A 452 37.86 -69.43 -1.25
N THR A 453 38.23 -70.27 -0.28
CA THR A 453 39.30 -71.27 -0.36
C THR A 453 38.71 -72.67 -0.17
N TYR A 454 39.31 -73.70 -0.78
CA TYR A 454 38.76 -75.06 -0.82
C TYR A 454 39.75 -76.08 -0.28
N ASP A 455 39.48 -76.66 0.90
CA ASP A 455 40.32 -77.70 1.51
C ASP A 455 39.84 -79.11 1.13
N PRO A 456 40.72 -80.06 0.77
CA PRO A 456 40.31 -81.43 0.40
C PRO A 456 39.76 -82.23 1.60
N ILE A 457 38.72 -83.05 1.37
CA ILE A 457 38.19 -84.00 2.36
C ILE A 457 39.21 -85.14 2.58
N ILE A 458 39.66 -85.32 3.83
CA ILE A 458 40.56 -86.41 4.22
C ILE A 458 39.71 -87.60 4.69
N CYS A 459 39.76 -88.72 3.95
CA CYS A 459 39.12 -89.97 4.36
C CYS A 459 40.01 -90.76 5.31
N THR A 460 39.43 -91.31 6.39
CA THR A 460 40.15 -92.19 7.32
C THR A 460 40.64 -93.44 6.58
N PRO A 461 41.94 -93.82 6.71
CA PRO A 461 42.46 -95.06 6.14
C PRO A 461 41.73 -96.29 6.69
N SER A 462 41.44 -97.29 5.86
CA SER A 462 40.86 -98.56 6.32
C SER A 462 41.86 -99.29 7.24
N SER A 463 41.34 -100.00 8.25
CA SER A 463 42.18 -100.85 9.12
C SER A 463 42.66 -102.12 8.42
N ASN A 464 42.03 -102.49 7.29
CA ASN A 464 42.44 -103.62 6.47
C ASN A 464 43.47 -103.14 5.42
N PRO A 465 44.72 -103.62 5.45
CA PRO A 465 45.75 -103.22 4.47
C PRO A 465 45.41 -103.64 3.03
N CYS A 466 44.45 -104.54 2.82
CA CYS A 466 43.93 -104.89 1.50
C CYS A 466 42.82 -103.94 0.99
N ILE A 467 42.52 -102.83 1.69
CA ILE A 467 41.45 -101.86 1.35
C ILE A 467 42.01 -100.42 1.33
N SER A 468 41.69 -99.65 0.28
CA SER A 468 42.00 -98.21 0.17
C SER A 468 40.74 -97.35 0.34
N THR A 469 40.86 -96.18 0.97
CA THR A 469 39.75 -95.21 1.15
C THR A 469 39.97 -93.93 0.36
N GLN A 470 38.94 -93.46 -0.36
CA GLN A 470 38.98 -92.25 -1.21
C GLN A 470 37.64 -91.49 -1.14
N CYS A 471 37.65 -90.18 -1.41
CA CYS A 471 36.41 -89.38 -1.50
C CYS A 471 35.80 -89.50 -2.90
N ASN A 472 34.51 -89.81 -2.98
CA ASN A 472 33.77 -89.88 -4.24
C ASN A 472 33.39 -88.47 -4.70
N ALA A 473 33.95 -88.04 -5.82
CA ALA A 473 33.72 -86.72 -6.41
C ALA A 473 32.24 -86.43 -6.76
N THR A 474 31.40 -87.46 -6.85
CA THR A 474 29.97 -87.36 -7.23
C THR A 474 29.05 -87.05 -6.06
N ASN A 475 29.43 -87.41 -4.83
CA ASN A 475 28.57 -87.24 -3.65
C ASN A 475 29.31 -86.76 -2.39
N GLY A 476 30.64 -86.57 -2.46
CA GLY A 476 31.47 -86.12 -1.33
C GLY A 476 31.70 -87.17 -0.24
N GLN A 477 31.26 -88.42 -0.44
CA GLN A 477 31.37 -89.48 0.57
C GLN A 477 32.66 -90.28 0.40
N CYS A 478 33.29 -90.63 1.52
CA CYS A 478 34.40 -91.59 1.53
C CYS A 478 33.90 -93.00 1.19
N TYR A 479 34.58 -93.70 0.29
CA TYR A 479 34.31 -95.08 -0.07
C TYR A 479 35.58 -95.93 -0.01
N GLU A 480 35.38 -97.24 0.15
CA GLU A 480 36.43 -98.25 0.25
C GLU A 480 36.55 -99.04 -1.06
N THR A 481 37.78 -99.34 -1.49
CA THR A 481 38.06 -100.17 -2.68
C THR A 481 39.10 -101.24 -2.33
N GLN A 482 38.85 -102.49 -2.73
CA GLN A 482 39.79 -103.60 -2.52
C GLN A 482 41.02 -103.44 -3.42
N ILE A 483 42.21 -103.61 -2.85
CA ILE A 483 43.47 -103.57 -3.58
C ILE A 483 43.64 -104.90 -4.34
N PRO A 484 43.88 -104.89 -5.66
CA PRO A 484 44.18 -106.09 -6.43
C PRO A 484 45.34 -106.89 -5.83
N GLY A 485 45.17 -108.21 -5.69
CA GLY A 485 46.10 -109.06 -4.93
C GLY A 485 47.50 -109.19 -5.53
N ASP A 486 47.67 -108.90 -6.82
CA ASP A 486 48.96 -108.86 -7.54
C ASP A 486 49.78 -107.60 -7.26
N ILE A 487 49.12 -106.51 -6.82
CA ILE A 487 49.75 -105.22 -6.49
C ILE A 487 49.89 -105.05 -4.97
N CYS A 488 49.18 -105.87 -4.18
CA CYS A 488 49.11 -105.69 -2.74
C CYS A 488 50.33 -106.28 -2.02
N ASP A 489 51.23 -105.41 -1.57
CA ASP A 489 52.27 -105.74 -0.58
C ASP A 489 51.71 -105.61 0.85
N CYS A 490 50.79 -106.52 1.20
CA CYS A 490 50.09 -106.46 2.50
C CYS A 490 50.96 -106.85 3.71
N GLY A 491 52.24 -107.15 3.51
CA GLY A 491 53.22 -107.29 4.58
C GLY A 491 52.98 -108.42 5.59
N CYS A 492 52.21 -109.46 5.27
CA CYS A 492 52.10 -110.62 6.17
C CYS A 492 53.49 -111.28 6.31
N GLY A 493 54.05 -111.17 7.52
CA GLY A 493 55.35 -111.65 7.97
C GLY A 493 56.14 -112.48 6.96
N ILE A 494 57.26 -111.91 6.50
CA ILE A 494 58.27 -112.52 5.61
C ILE A 494 58.31 -114.02 5.90
N PRO A 495 57.79 -114.88 5.01
CA PRO A 495 57.87 -116.30 5.25
C PRO A 495 59.36 -116.61 5.33
N GLU A 496 59.77 -117.39 6.35
CA GLU A 496 61.15 -117.90 6.47
C GLU A 496 61.67 -118.48 5.15
N ASN A 497 60.73 -118.85 4.26
CA ASN A 497 60.91 -119.17 2.87
C ASN A 497 60.81 -117.94 1.93
N LYS A 498 61.96 -117.41 1.47
CA LYS A 498 62.10 -116.32 0.47
C LYS A 498 61.53 -116.63 -0.92
N CYS A 499 61.01 -117.83 -1.13
CA CYS A 499 60.30 -118.21 -2.34
C CYS A 499 58.82 -117.82 -2.29
N LYS A 500 58.35 -117.13 -1.24
CA LYS A 500 56.97 -116.68 -1.09
C LYS A 500 56.86 -115.15 -1.05
N VAL A 501 55.76 -114.62 -1.59
CA VAL A 501 55.36 -113.21 -1.54
C VAL A 501 54.03 -113.06 -0.80
N SER A 502 53.80 -111.88 -0.21
CA SER A 502 52.52 -111.54 0.41
C SER A 502 51.44 -111.37 -0.66
N TRP A 503 50.25 -111.91 -0.41
CA TRP A 503 49.13 -111.89 -1.34
C TRP A 503 47.81 -111.75 -0.59
N CYS A 504 46.93 -110.82 -1.02
CA CYS A 504 45.57 -110.72 -0.47
C CYS A 504 44.63 -111.69 -1.19
N THR A 505 43.93 -112.52 -0.42
CA THR A 505 42.89 -113.40 -0.96
C THR A 505 41.66 -112.61 -1.41
N PRO A 506 40.78 -113.20 -2.24
CA PRO A 506 39.46 -112.63 -2.51
C PRO A 506 38.67 -112.30 -1.25
N GLU A 507 38.86 -113.07 -0.16
CA GLU A 507 38.23 -112.85 1.15
C GLU A 507 38.91 -111.75 1.99
N GLY A 508 39.95 -111.08 1.46
CA GLY A 508 40.66 -110.01 2.15
C GLY A 508 41.64 -110.48 3.22
N ILE A 509 42.10 -111.74 3.15
CA ILE A 509 43.09 -112.29 4.07
C ILE A 509 44.48 -112.16 3.43
N CYS A 510 45.44 -111.58 4.14
CA CYS A 510 46.83 -111.52 3.68
C CYS A 510 47.54 -112.86 3.99
N GLN A 511 47.94 -113.62 2.97
CA GLN A 511 48.63 -114.91 3.12
C GLN A 511 49.87 -115.03 2.22
N PRO A 512 50.86 -115.86 2.60
CA PRO A 512 52.04 -116.06 1.78
C PRO A 512 51.79 -117.06 0.64
N LYS A 513 52.04 -116.65 -0.60
CA LYS A 513 51.94 -117.47 -1.83
C LYS A 513 53.33 -117.67 -2.43
N PHE A 514 53.62 -118.85 -2.98
CA PHE A 514 54.86 -119.05 -3.73
C PHE A 514 54.95 -118.09 -4.93
N LYS A 515 56.15 -117.58 -5.20
CA LYS A 515 56.44 -116.82 -6.42
C LYS A 515 56.02 -117.66 -7.62
N SER A 516 55.23 -117.07 -8.50
CA SER A 516 54.77 -117.74 -9.72
C SER A 516 55.93 -118.12 -10.64
N GLU A 517 57.09 -117.48 -10.50
CA GLU A 517 58.31 -117.68 -11.29
C GLU A 517 59.06 -118.98 -10.95
N ILE A 518 58.69 -119.71 -9.88
CA ILE A 518 59.38 -120.95 -9.49
C ILE A 518 59.17 -122.05 -10.53
N ASP A 519 57.96 -122.12 -11.09
CA ASP A 519 57.58 -123.08 -12.13
C ASP A 519 57.80 -122.41 -13.49
N ASP A 520 58.77 -122.90 -14.28
CA ASP A 520 59.01 -122.37 -15.62
C ASP A 520 58.06 -122.97 -16.68
N ASN A 521 57.11 -123.81 -16.25
CA ASN A 521 56.22 -124.61 -17.08
C ASN A 521 56.95 -125.57 -18.04
N ASN A 522 58.23 -125.88 -17.83
CA ASN A 522 58.96 -126.85 -18.64
C ASN A 522 58.95 -128.23 -17.97
N SER A 523 58.23 -129.18 -18.57
CA SER A 523 58.12 -130.54 -18.03
C SER A 523 59.43 -131.33 -18.02
N CYS A 524 60.50 -130.80 -18.62
CA CYS A 524 61.83 -131.42 -18.66
C CYS A 524 62.78 -130.88 -17.57
N THR A 525 62.32 -129.93 -16.75
CA THR A 525 63.10 -129.34 -15.65
C THR A 525 62.51 -129.75 -14.31
N LEU A 526 63.42 -129.92 -13.34
CA LEU A 526 63.13 -129.98 -11.92
C LEU A 526 63.27 -128.56 -11.38
N ASP A 527 62.13 -127.99 -11.06
CA ASP A 527 61.98 -126.63 -10.59
C ASP A 527 62.08 -126.58 -9.08
N SER A 528 63.00 -125.75 -8.60
CA SER A 528 63.25 -125.60 -7.18
C SER A 528 63.54 -124.15 -6.85
N CYS A 529 63.17 -123.74 -5.65
CA CYS A 529 63.59 -122.46 -5.11
C CYS A 529 64.20 -122.69 -3.74
N ASP A 530 65.40 -122.15 -3.54
CA ASP A 530 66.07 -122.20 -2.26
C ASP A 530 65.31 -121.33 -1.25
N PRO A 531 64.73 -121.91 -0.19
CA PRO A 531 63.92 -121.17 0.76
C PRO A 531 64.73 -120.08 1.51
N CYS A 532 66.04 -120.19 1.63
CA CYS A 532 66.89 -119.24 2.35
C CYS A 532 67.35 -118.07 1.48
N THR A 533 67.69 -118.34 0.21
CA THR A 533 68.20 -117.31 -0.72
C THR A 533 67.11 -116.74 -1.61
N GLY A 534 66.06 -117.50 -1.89
CA GLY A 534 65.05 -117.18 -2.89
C GLY A 534 65.53 -117.39 -4.33
N ILE A 535 66.69 -118.04 -4.53
CA ILE A 535 67.22 -118.38 -5.85
C ILE A 535 66.38 -119.51 -6.44
N ILE A 536 65.83 -119.27 -7.62
CA ILE A 536 65.08 -120.24 -8.41
C ILE A 536 66.07 -120.97 -9.33
N SER A 537 65.97 -122.30 -9.40
CA SER A 537 66.83 -123.18 -10.19
C SER A 537 65.98 -124.22 -10.92
N HIS A 538 66.20 -124.32 -12.23
CA HIS A 538 65.57 -125.28 -13.13
C HIS A 538 66.65 -126.24 -13.65
N MET A 539 66.66 -127.49 -13.15
CA MET A 539 67.67 -128.48 -13.55
C MET A 539 67.07 -129.51 -14.51
N THR A 540 67.78 -129.89 -15.58
CA THR A 540 67.30 -130.94 -16.49
C THR A 540 67.01 -132.23 -15.73
N ALA A 541 65.78 -132.74 -15.84
CA ALA A 541 65.36 -133.93 -15.13
C ALA A 541 66.07 -135.19 -15.68
N PRO A 542 66.56 -136.11 -14.84
CA PRO A 542 67.29 -137.31 -15.28
C PRO A 542 66.43 -138.32 -16.06
N GLN A 543 65.10 -138.23 -15.96
CA GLN A 543 64.11 -138.97 -16.75
C GLN A 543 62.89 -138.06 -16.96
N CYS A 544 62.20 -138.20 -18.10
CA CYS A 544 60.98 -137.45 -18.36
C CYS A 544 59.91 -137.84 -17.31
N LEU A 545 59.44 -136.87 -16.53
CA LEU A 545 58.42 -137.06 -15.48
C LEU A 545 57.00 -137.33 -16.04
N SER A 546 56.86 -137.22 -17.36
CA SER A 546 55.62 -137.47 -18.11
C SER A 546 55.91 -138.23 -19.41
N CYS A 547 54.89 -138.79 -20.04
CA CYS A 547 55.00 -139.63 -21.25
C CYS A 547 55.47 -138.89 -22.53
N ASN A 548 56.03 -137.68 -22.42
CA ASN A 548 56.59 -136.95 -23.56
C ASN A 548 58.06 -137.35 -23.77
N GLN A 549 58.47 -137.63 -25.02
CA GLN A 549 59.87 -137.86 -25.35
C GLN A 549 60.65 -136.56 -25.27
N CYS A 550 61.59 -136.47 -24.33
CA CYS A 550 62.59 -135.42 -24.27
C CYS A 550 63.60 -135.64 -25.41
N SER A 551 63.59 -134.78 -26.44
CA SER A 551 64.64 -134.74 -27.47
C SER A 551 65.74 -133.79 -27.02
N ASN A 552 67.01 -134.22 -27.16
CA ASN A 552 68.19 -133.43 -26.81
C ASN A 552 68.22 -132.05 -27.49
#